data_AF-A0A348B4D7-F1
#
_entry.id   AF-A0A348B4D7-F1
#
_cell.length_a   1.000
_cell.length_b   1.000
_cell.length_c   1.000
_cell.angle_alpha   90.00
_cell.angle_beta   90.00
_cell.angle_gamma   90.00
#
_symmetry.space_group_name_H-M   'P 1'
#
loop_
_entity.id
_entity.type
_entity.pdbx_description
1 polymer ?
#
loop_
_entity_poly.entity_id
_entity_poly.type
_entity_poly.pdbx_seq_one_letter_code
_entity_poly.pdbx_strand_id
1 'polypeptide(L)'
;MSKKGNLAVFSLVVVVVVASLAYVELQSSSLSSGPIYTKVAPSVELQLRTLASTGYSIYDRSYDSFANFIGNGSELTYDGRPVVIFVGAEWCPYCGAEMWPLILALSRFGNISGLEYMLSSSTDVYPNVPTFTLVNVSYTSPYISLLEYEYQDRNHNPLQAVPSNVYALWEKYTSGGIPFIDVANVYIDAGSTVNPALLSGKNWTYVLNTLSNDPNSTLSREIYYTANLLTAEICRVDGNSPSSVCYQSGVQTMEAYLSHFQATNVTTYVSSTQLISNAVSIPNSAQFAIYRYLTTLHDVELASNPLAMREPTSILGQFHPTPTSIRRPISSLRFQTARGVRYSTIPTETPLLRNKRLQPPVLLSYLNIFLELTQ
;
A
#
# COMPACT_ATOMS: atom_id res chain seq x y z
N MET A 1 -37.32 -54.34 25.63
CA MET A 1 -36.24 -53.36 25.37
C MET A 1 -35.36 -53.99 24.30
N SER A 2 -35.36 -53.64 23.02
CA SER A 2 -34.61 -52.51 22.45
C SER A 2 -34.80 -52.55 20.91
N LYS A 3 -35.94 -52.10 20.39
CA LYS A 3 -36.11 -51.88 18.93
C LYS A 3 -36.09 -50.39 18.58
N LYS A 4 -36.61 -49.54 19.49
CA LYS A 4 -36.57 -48.08 19.35
C LYS A 4 -35.15 -47.49 19.49
N GLY A 5 -34.30 -48.07 20.34
CA GLY A 5 -32.90 -47.65 20.48
C GLY A 5 -32.08 -47.88 19.22
N ASN A 6 -32.25 -49.03 18.57
CA ASN A 6 -31.50 -49.38 17.36
C ASN A 6 -31.88 -48.51 16.15
N LEU A 7 -33.15 -48.09 16.06
CA LEU A 7 -33.60 -47.20 14.98
C LEU A 7 -33.08 -45.76 15.14
N ALA A 8 -32.98 -45.28 16.38
CA ALA A 8 -32.42 -43.96 16.67
C ALA A 8 -30.91 -43.90 16.39
N VAL A 9 -30.17 -44.95 16.79
CA VAL A 9 -28.73 -45.06 16.50
C VAL A 9 -28.47 -45.15 14.99
N PHE A 10 -29.28 -45.94 14.26
CA PHE A 10 -29.15 -46.05 12.81
C PHE A 10 -29.42 -44.71 12.11
N SER A 11 -30.44 -43.96 12.55
CA SER A 11 -30.76 -42.65 11.98
C SER A 11 -29.64 -41.63 12.23
N LEU A 12 -29.05 -41.62 13.43
CA LEU A 12 -27.93 -40.75 13.75
C LEU A 12 -26.70 -41.06 12.90
N VAL A 13 -26.36 -42.34 12.72
CA VAL A 13 -25.23 -42.76 11.87
C VAL A 13 -25.46 -42.35 10.42
N VAL A 14 -26.67 -42.53 9.88
CA VAL A 14 -27.00 -42.09 8.53
C VAL A 14 -26.86 -40.57 8.40
N VAL A 15 -27.34 -39.78 9.36
CA VAL A 15 -27.17 -38.31 9.34
C VAL A 15 -25.70 -37.92 9.39
N VAL A 16 -24.89 -38.55 10.24
CA VAL A 16 -23.45 -38.26 10.33
C VAL A 16 -22.72 -38.67 9.05
N VAL A 17 -23.06 -39.81 8.46
CA VAL A 17 -22.46 -40.29 7.20
C VAL A 17 -22.88 -39.41 6.03
N VAL A 18 -24.14 -38.98 5.96
CA VAL A 18 -24.61 -38.05 4.92
C VAL A 18 -23.97 -36.68 5.12
N ALA A 19 -23.84 -36.20 6.36
CA ALA A 19 -23.17 -34.93 6.66
C ALA A 19 -21.65 -34.99 6.37
N SER A 20 -21.00 -36.12 6.64
CA SER A 20 -19.58 -36.30 6.34
C SER A 20 -19.32 -36.52 4.85
N LEU A 21 -20.20 -37.24 4.14
CA LEU A 21 -20.15 -37.34 2.68
C LEU A 21 -20.45 -36.01 2.01
N ALA A 22 -21.43 -35.24 2.50
CA ALA A 22 -21.67 -33.87 2.04
C ALA A 22 -20.46 -32.96 2.33
N TYR A 23 -19.84 -33.10 3.50
CA TYR A 23 -18.61 -32.39 3.85
C TYR A 23 -17.43 -32.77 2.94
N VAL A 24 -17.26 -34.06 2.63
CA VAL A 24 -16.23 -34.55 1.72
C VAL A 24 -16.51 -34.11 0.29
N GLU A 25 -17.75 -34.18 -0.20
CA GLU A 25 -18.16 -33.71 -1.53
C GLU A 25 -18.00 -32.18 -1.69
N LEU A 26 -18.25 -31.43 -0.62
CA LEU A 26 -17.96 -29.99 -0.54
C LEU A 26 -16.45 -29.70 -0.56
N GLN A 27 -15.61 -30.62 -0.07
CA GLN A 27 -14.15 -30.51 -0.16
C GLN A 27 -13.60 -31.01 -1.51
N SER A 28 -14.23 -31.98 -2.17
CA SER A 28 -13.73 -32.55 -3.44
C SER A 28 -14.22 -31.82 -4.70
N SER A 29 -15.17 -30.87 -4.57
CA SER A 29 -15.69 -30.08 -5.70
C SER A 29 -15.05 -28.69 -5.88
N SER A 30 -14.05 -28.32 -5.07
CA SER A 30 -13.50 -26.96 -5.03
C SER A 30 -12.16 -26.81 -5.76
N LEU A 31 -12.14 -27.04 -7.07
CA LEU A 31 -11.18 -26.30 -7.89
C LEU A 31 -11.64 -24.84 -7.89
N SER A 32 -11.17 -24.04 -6.93
CA SER A 32 -11.42 -22.59 -6.85
C SER A 32 -10.75 -21.79 -7.99
N SER A 33 -10.38 -22.47 -9.08
CA SER A 33 -9.81 -21.91 -10.29
C SER A 33 -10.84 -21.99 -11.42
N GLY A 34 -11.42 -20.84 -11.78
CA GLY A 34 -12.23 -20.68 -12.99
C GLY A 34 -11.44 -20.00 -14.12
N PRO A 35 -11.98 -19.95 -15.34
CA PRO A 35 -11.51 -19.01 -16.36
C PRO A 35 -11.57 -17.57 -15.85
N ILE A 36 -10.68 -16.71 -16.32
CA ILE A 36 -10.77 -15.27 -16.01
C ILE A 36 -12.08 -14.67 -16.55
N TYR A 37 -12.58 -13.60 -15.93
CA TYR A 37 -13.89 -12.98 -16.20
C TYR A 37 -15.10 -13.89 -15.95
N THR A 38 -14.93 -14.89 -15.08
CA THR A 38 -16.07 -15.70 -14.61
C THR A 38 -16.32 -15.45 -13.15
N LYS A 39 -17.59 -15.30 -12.78
CA LYS A 39 -18.01 -15.10 -11.39
C LYS A 39 -17.50 -16.24 -10.52
N VAL A 40 -16.96 -15.88 -9.37
CA VAL A 40 -16.55 -16.85 -8.36
C VAL A 40 -17.79 -17.60 -7.85
N ALA A 41 -17.61 -18.87 -7.48
CA ALA A 41 -18.70 -19.63 -6.88
C ALA A 41 -19.06 -19.04 -5.49
N PRO A 42 -20.33 -19.13 -5.04
CA PRO A 42 -20.73 -18.68 -3.70
C PRO A 42 -19.91 -19.30 -2.55
N SER A 43 -19.39 -20.51 -2.74
CA SER A 43 -18.49 -21.18 -1.79
C SER A 43 -17.15 -20.45 -1.64
N VAL A 44 -16.63 -19.87 -2.72
CA VAL A 44 -15.39 -19.08 -2.70
C VAL A 44 -15.63 -17.73 -2.03
N GLU A 45 -16.75 -17.06 -2.30
CA GLU A 45 -17.12 -15.84 -1.55
C GLU A 45 -17.26 -16.12 -0.05
N LEU A 46 -17.87 -17.26 0.32
CA LEU A 46 -17.97 -17.67 1.72
C LEU A 46 -16.60 -17.99 2.33
N GLN A 47 -15.70 -18.61 1.57
CA GLN A 47 -14.34 -18.87 2.02
C GLN A 47 -13.58 -17.56 2.26
N LEU A 48 -13.68 -16.59 1.35
CA LEU A 48 -13.08 -15.26 1.53
C LEU A 48 -13.63 -14.55 2.78
N ARG A 49 -14.94 -14.59 3.02
CA ARG A 49 -15.55 -14.06 4.26
C ARG A 49 -15.05 -14.79 5.51
N THR A 50 -14.86 -16.11 5.43
CA THR A 50 -14.31 -16.90 6.54
C THR A 50 -12.87 -16.48 6.82
N LEU A 51 -12.03 -16.36 5.79
CA LEU A 51 -10.65 -15.88 5.92
C LEU A 51 -10.58 -14.45 6.45
N ALA A 52 -11.52 -13.58 6.07
CA ALA A 52 -11.59 -12.22 6.59
C ALA A 52 -11.81 -12.18 8.12
N SER A 53 -12.47 -13.21 8.67
CA SER A 53 -12.68 -13.36 10.11
C SER A 53 -11.51 -14.03 10.87
N THR A 54 -10.44 -14.42 10.16
CA THR A 54 -9.22 -14.98 10.75
C THR A 54 -8.03 -14.03 10.55
N GLY A 55 -6.84 -14.44 10.99
CA GLY A 55 -5.60 -13.69 10.75
C GLY A 55 -5.44 -12.38 11.53
N TYR A 56 -6.41 -12.01 12.37
CA TYR A 56 -6.35 -10.82 13.21
C TYR A 56 -5.16 -10.80 14.18
N SER A 57 -4.56 -11.95 14.52
CA SER A 57 -3.37 -12.00 15.39
C SER A 57 -2.06 -11.71 14.65
N ILE A 58 -2.10 -11.55 13.32
CA ILE A 58 -0.91 -11.30 12.52
C ILE A 58 -0.60 -9.80 12.53
N TYR A 59 0.52 -9.46 13.16
CA TYR A 59 1.14 -8.15 13.11
C TYR A 59 2.65 -8.37 12.95
N ASP A 60 3.25 -7.78 11.92
CA ASP A 60 4.68 -7.83 11.66
C ASP A 60 5.16 -6.44 11.28
N ARG A 61 5.87 -5.80 12.21
CA ARG A 61 6.37 -4.44 12.04
C ARG A 61 7.40 -4.30 10.93
N SER A 62 7.88 -5.39 10.33
CA SER A 62 8.76 -5.29 9.15
C SER A 62 8.06 -4.70 7.92
N TYR A 63 6.72 -4.60 7.92
CA TYR A 63 5.93 -4.01 6.83
C TYR A 63 5.33 -2.63 7.16
N ASP A 64 5.81 -1.98 8.22
CA ASP A 64 5.25 -0.74 8.75
C ASP A 64 5.27 0.45 7.74
N SER A 65 6.15 0.45 6.75
CA SER A 65 6.43 1.63 5.89
C SER A 65 5.41 1.97 4.78
N PHE A 66 4.24 1.33 4.71
CA PHE A 66 3.37 1.43 3.52
C PHE A 66 2.17 2.38 3.65
N ALA A 67 1.62 2.56 4.84
CA ALA A 67 0.50 3.49 5.06
C ALA A 67 0.99 4.92 5.31
N ASN A 68 0.49 5.86 4.51
CA ASN A 68 0.76 7.28 4.71
C ASN A 68 -0.46 7.97 5.33
N PHE A 69 -0.32 8.39 6.59
CA PHE A 69 -1.27 9.30 7.19
C PHE A 69 -1.10 10.70 6.59
N ILE A 70 -2.10 11.17 5.84
CA ILE A 70 -2.05 12.46 5.15
C ILE A 70 -2.72 13.61 5.93
N GLY A 71 -3.53 13.28 6.95
CA GLY A 71 -4.02 14.22 7.96
C GLY A 71 -5.01 15.33 7.53
N ASN A 72 -5.90 15.68 8.48
CA ASN A 72 -6.81 16.84 8.61
C ASN A 72 -7.56 17.43 7.40
N GLY A 73 -7.57 16.77 6.23
CA GLY A 73 -8.59 17.03 5.22
C GLY A 73 -9.99 16.72 5.76
N SER A 74 -11.02 17.34 5.20
CA SER A 74 -12.39 16.89 5.46
C SER A 74 -12.49 15.43 5.05
N GLU A 75 -12.93 14.59 5.98
CA GLU A 75 -13.15 13.16 5.74
C GLU A 75 -14.04 12.99 4.52
N LEU A 76 -13.54 12.26 3.54
CA LEU A 76 -14.27 12.01 2.31
C LEU A 76 -15.34 10.96 2.59
N THR A 77 -16.58 11.35 2.31
CA THR A 77 -17.74 10.48 2.47
C THR A 77 -18.47 10.29 1.15
N TYR A 78 -19.13 9.13 1.02
CA TYR A 78 -20.02 8.81 -0.08
C TYR A 78 -21.25 8.13 0.51
N ASP A 79 -22.45 8.58 0.12
CA ASP A 79 -23.73 8.15 0.73
C ASP A 79 -23.76 8.24 2.27
N GLY A 80 -23.10 9.26 2.83
CA GLY A 80 -23.10 9.54 4.27
C GLY A 80 -22.18 8.65 5.11
N ARG A 81 -21.31 7.86 4.48
CA ARG A 81 -20.31 6.99 5.13
C ARG A 81 -18.90 7.32 4.66
N PRO A 82 -17.85 7.08 5.47
CA PRO A 82 -16.46 7.12 4.99
C PRO A 82 -16.30 6.27 3.72
N VAL A 83 -15.61 6.80 2.72
CA VAL A 83 -15.41 6.08 1.44
C VAL A 83 -14.02 5.45 1.37
N VAL A 84 -13.96 4.19 0.93
CA VAL A 84 -12.74 3.55 0.47
C VAL A 84 -12.72 3.64 -1.05
N ILE A 85 -11.68 4.23 -1.61
CA ILE A 85 -11.48 4.36 -3.06
C ILE A 85 -10.32 3.46 -3.48
N PHE A 86 -10.56 2.60 -4.46
CA PHE A 86 -9.51 1.82 -5.12
C PHE A 86 -9.34 2.30 -6.56
N VAL A 87 -8.09 2.55 -6.98
CA VAL A 87 -7.73 2.73 -8.38
C VAL A 87 -6.63 1.73 -8.73
N GLY A 88 -6.88 0.95 -9.79
CA GLY A 88 -5.96 -0.09 -10.25
C GLY A 88 -6.12 -0.37 -11.74
N ALA A 89 -5.48 -1.44 -12.19
CA ALA A 89 -5.67 -1.97 -13.53
C ALA A 89 -5.47 -3.48 -13.51
N GLU A 90 -6.23 -4.21 -14.30
CA GLU A 90 -6.19 -5.67 -14.31
C GLU A 90 -4.84 -6.19 -14.82
N TRP A 91 -4.09 -5.43 -15.62
CA TRP A 91 -2.76 -5.84 -16.09
C TRP A 91 -1.69 -5.82 -14.98
N CYS A 92 -1.91 -5.02 -13.93
CA CYS A 92 -0.91 -4.67 -12.92
C CYS A 92 -0.74 -5.79 -11.87
N PRO A 93 0.42 -6.45 -11.79
CA PRO A 93 0.61 -7.55 -10.84
C PRO A 93 0.62 -7.12 -9.37
N TYR A 94 1.09 -5.91 -9.07
CA TYR A 94 1.04 -5.33 -7.73
C TYR A 94 -0.42 -5.09 -7.30
N CYS A 95 -1.25 -4.57 -8.20
CA CYS A 95 -2.69 -4.40 -8.00
C CYS A 95 -3.37 -5.76 -7.76
N GLY A 96 -2.97 -6.77 -8.52
CA GLY A 96 -3.45 -8.13 -8.35
C GLY A 96 -3.11 -8.73 -6.98
N ALA A 97 -1.91 -8.44 -6.44
CA ALA A 97 -1.48 -8.91 -5.13
C ALA A 97 -2.22 -8.19 -3.99
N GLU A 98 -2.33 -6.86 -4.08
CA GLU A 98 -3.00 -6.00 -3.10
C GLU A 98 -4.52 -6.22 -3.02
N MET A 99 -5.12 -6.76 -4.07
CA MET A 99 -6.55 -7.09 -4.10
C MET A 99 -6.97 -8.09 -3.01
N TRP A 100 -6.09 -9.04 -2.65
CA TRP A 100 -6.39 -10.04 -1.63
C TRP A 100 -6.65 -9.41 -0.25
N PRO A 101 -5.71 -8.62 0.34
CA PRO A 101 -5.96 -7.96 1.60
C PRO A 101 -7.12 -6.94 1.52
N LEU A 102 -7.29 -6.24 0.40
CA LEU A 102 -8.42 -5.32 0.20
C LEU A 102 -9.77 -6.04 0.32
N ILE A 103 -9.95 -7.17 -0.37
CA ILE A 103 -11.18 -7.96 -0.29
C ILE A 103 -11.41 -8.49 1.13
N LEU A 104 -10.36 -8.94 1.82
CA LEU A 104 -10.49 -9.39 3.20
C LEU A 104 -10.92 -8.23 4.11
N ALA A 105 -10.32 -7.05 4.00
CA ALA A 105 -10.69 -5.87 4.77
C ALA A 105 -12.15 -5.45 4.50
N LEU A 106 -12.54 -5.31 3.23
CA LEU A 106 -13.91 -4.96 2.83
C LEU A 106 -14.95 -5.97 3.37
N SER A 107 -14.61 -7.26 3.37
CA SER A 107 -15.46 -8.35 3.87
C SER A 107 -15.66 -8.31 5.39
N ARG A 108 -14.84 -7.56 6.14
CA ARG A 108 -15.03 -7.35 7.59
C ARG A 108 -16.12 -6.31 7.87
N PHE A 109 -16.30 -5.34 6.97
CA PHE A 109 -17.27 -4.25 7.13
C PHE A 109 -18.55 -4.46 6.30
N GLY A 110 -18.60 -5.44 5.41
CA GLY A 110 -19.76 -5.59 4.55
C GLY A 110 -19.78 -6.87 3.78
N ASN A 111 -20.67 -6.92 2.80
CA ASN A 111 -20.77 -8.02 1.87
C ASN A 111 -20.37 -7.55 0.47
N ILE A 112 -19.31 -8.15 -0.05
CA ILE A 112 -18.94 -8.09 -1.46
C ILE A 112 -19.52 -9.32 -2.17
N SER A 113 -20.11 -9.12 -3.34
CA SER A 113 -20.57 -10.21 -4.21
C SER A 113 -20.36 -9.89 -5.68
N GLY A 114 -20.35 -10.93 -6.50
CA GLY A 114 -20.15 -10.77 -7.94
C GLY A 114 -18.68 -10.60 -8.33
N LEU A 115 -17.75 -10.97 -7.44
CA LEU A 115 -16.33 -11.07 -7.77
C LEU A 115 -16.14 -12.00 -8.96
N GLU A 116 -15.23 -11.64 -9.86
CA GLU A 116 -14.83 -12.49 -10.98
C GLU A 116 -13.36 -12.84 -10.86
N TYR A 117 -13.01 -14.05 -11.28
CA TYR A 117 -11.62 -14.49 -11.36
C TYR A 117 -10.85 -13.61 -12.35
N MET A 118 -9.67 -13.12 -11.95
CA MET A 118 -8.78 -12.34 -12.80
C MET A 118 -7.31 -12.76 -12.66
N LEU A 119 -6.53 -12.61 -13.72
CA LEU A 119 -5.08 -12.73 -13.67
C LEU A 119 -4.46 -11.42 -14.12
N SER A 120 -3.36 -11.01 -13.49
CA SER A 120 -2.53 -9.94 -14.04
C SER A 120 -2.01 -10.28 -15.45
N SER A 121 -1.42 -9.29 -16.12
CA SER A 121 -0.83 -9.48 -17.44
C SER A 121 0.15 -10.66 -17.45
N SER A 122 0.12 -11.45 -18.52
CA SER A 122 1.07 -12.56 -18.71
C SER A 122 2.48 -12.11 -19.08
N THR A 123 2.69 -10.82 -19.34
CA THR A 123 3.96 -10.29 -19.87
C THR A 123 4.61 -9.23 -18.96
N ASP A 124 4.03 -8.96 -17.79
CA ASP A 124 4.63 -8.07 -16.80
C ASP A 124 5.73 -8.79 -15.98
N VAL A 125 6.45 -8.06 -15.13
CA VAL A 125 7.57 -8.54 -14.29
C VAL A 125 7.19 -9.74 -13.41
N TYR A 126 5.93 -9.79 -12.97
CA TYR A 126 5.34 -10.93 -12.26
C TYR A 126 4.13 -11.44 -13.06
N PRO A 127 4.33 -12.37 -13.99
CA PRO A 127 3.26 -12.78 -14.88
C PRO A 127 2.17 -13.55 -14.13
N ASN A 128 0.93 -13.37 -14.58
CA ASN A 128 -0.23 -14.16 -14.16
C ASN A 128 -0.38 -14.26 -12.63
N VAL A 129 -0.38 -13.12 -11.94
CA VAL A 129 -0.74 -13.06 -10.52
C VAL A 129 -2.25 -13.32 -10.39
N PRO A 130 -2.71 -14.37 -9.69
CA PRO A 130 -4.13 -14.65 -9.46
C PRO A 130 -4.73 -13.58 -8.56
N THR A 131 -5.85 -13.03 -8.99
CA THR A 131 -6.56 -11.92 -8.33
C THR A 131 -8.05 -11.93 -8.68
N PHE A 132 -8.78 -10.89 -8.32
CA PHE A 132 -10.17 -10.67 -8.70
C PHE A 132 -10.31 -9.28 -9.31
N THR A 133 -11.31 -9.09 -10.18
CA THR A 133 -11.70 -7.75 -10.63
C THR A 133 -12.86 -7.22 -9.79
N LEU A 134 -12.90 -5.91 -9.59
CA LEU A 134 -13.96 -5.19 -8.89
C LEU A 134 -15.01 -4.57 -9.83
N VAL A 135 -14.77 -4.50 -11.14
CA VAL A 135 -15.56 -3.75 -12.14
C VAL A 135 -17.09 -3.98 -12.09
N ASN A 136 -17.51 -5.18 -11.69
CA ASN A 136 -18.92 -5.60 -11.65
C ASN A 136 -19.39 -6.06 -10.27
N VAL A 137 -18.66 -5.71 -9.21
CA VAL A 137 -19.02 -6.13 -7.85
C VAL A 137 -20.18 -5.31 -7.30
N SER A 138 -20.96 -5.96 -6.44
CA SER A 138 -21.88 -5.27 -5.55
C SER A 138 -21.27 -5.25 -4.16
N TYR A 139 -21.11 -4.07 -3.58
CA TYR A 139 -20.66 -3.92 -2.20
C TYR A 139 -21.73 -3.24 -1.35
N THR A 140 -22.10 -3.88 -0.24
CA THR A 140 -23.07 -3.35 0.71
C THR A 140 -22.47 -3.35 2.11
N SER A 141 -22.43 -2.20 2.76
CA SER A 141 -21.95 -2.03 4.12
C SER A 141 -22.74 -0.93 4.86
N PRO A 142 -23.03 -1.11 6.16
CA PRO A 142 -23.55 -0.02 6.99
C PRO A 142 -22.45 0.93 7.50
N TYR A 143 -21.17 0.61 7.28
CA TYR A 143 -20.01 1.28 7.86
C TYR A 143 -19.28 2.16 6.84
N ILE A 144 -18.99 1.59 5.66
CA ILE A 144 -18.23 2.29 4.61
C ILE A 144 -18.92 2.24 3.26
N SER A 145 -18.53 3.14 2.38
CA SER A 145 -18.83 3.08 0.94
C SER A 145 -17.59 2.65 0.16
N LEU A 146 -17.77 1.99 -0.98
CA LEU A 146 -16.68 1.59 -1.88
C LEU A 146 -16.86 2.28 -3.22
N LEU A 147 -15.79 2.94 -3.70
CA LEU A 147 -15.64 3.34 -5.09
C LEU A 147 -14.43 2.62 -5.66
N GLU A 148 -14.59 1.95 -6.79
CA GLU A 148 -13.54 1.14 -7.40
C GLU A 148 -13.42 1.50 -8.88
N TYR A 149 -12.17 1.63 -9.35
CA TYR A 149 -11.87 1.99 -10.72
C TYR A 149 -10.65 1.22 -11.23
N GLU A 150 -10.90 0.17 -12.01
CA GLU A 150 -9.90 -0.50 -12.84
C GLU A 150 -9.86 0.15 -14.22
N TYR A 151 -8.91 1.06 -14.43
CA TYR A 151 -8.92 1.94 -15.61
C TYR A 151 -8.46 1.25 -16.91
N GLN A 152 -7.81 0.10 -16.79
CA GLN A 152 -7.37 -0.73 -17.91
C GLN A 152 -7.56 -2.22 -17.64
N ASP A 153 -7.88 -2.94 -18.71
CA ASP A 153 -8.00 -4.39 -18.71
C ASP A 153 -6.62 -5.08 -18.70
N ARG A 154 -6.66 -6.41 -18.60
CA ARG A 154 -5.46 -7.27 -18.59
C ARG A 154 -4.51 -7.06 -19.78
N ASN A 155 -5.03 -6.54 -20.90
CA ASN A 155 -4.30 -6.30 -22.14
C ASN A 155 -3.99 -4.81 -22.38
N HIS A 156 -4.13 -3.97 -21.35
CA HIS A 156 -3.95 -2.51 -21.39
C HIS A 156 -4.99 -1.74 -22.22
N ASN A 157 -6.10 -2.35 -22.61
CA ASN A 157 -7.22 -1.61 -23.20
C ASN A 157 -7.93 -0.80 -22.11
N PRO A 158 -8.48 0.39 -22.41
CA PRO A 158 -9.30 1.13 -21.45
C PRO A 158 -10.49 0.29 -20.95
N LEU A 159 -10.78 0.35 -19.64
CA LEU A 159 -11.83 -0.45 -19.00
C LEU A 159 -12.87 0.42 -18.29
N GLN A 160 -12.54 1.04 -17.15
CA GLN A 160 -13.38 2.07 -16.51
C GLN A 160 -12.79 3.47 -16.66
N ALA A 161 -13.65 4.48 -16.78
CA ALA A 161 -13.21 5.87 -16.73
C ALA A 161 -13.10 6.33 -15.27
N VAL A 162 -11.92 6.82 -14.87
CA VAL A 162 -11.72 7.40 -13.54
C VAL A 162 -12.31 8.82 -13.50
N PRO A 163 -13.28 9.12 -12.60
CA PRO A 163 -13.84 10.46 -12.47
C PRO A 163 -12.78 11.50 -12.11
N SER A 164 -12.94 12.75 -12.58
CA SER A 164 -11.90 13.80 -12.43
C SER A 164 -11.54 14.13 -10.99
N ASN A 165 -12.49 14.02 -10.05
CA ASN A 165 -12.23 14.22 -8.61
C ASN A 165 -11.37 13.09 -8.02
N VAL A 166 -11.59 11.84 -8.44
CA VAL A 166 -10.78 10.69 -8.02
C VAL A 166 -9.40 10.75 -8.67
N TYR A 167 -9.35 11.07 -9.97
CA TYR A 167 -8.09 11.24 -10.70
C TYR A 167 -7.20 12.33 -10.07
N ALA A 168 -7.79 13.43 -9.59
CA ALA A 168 -7.04 14.49 -8.91
C ALA A 168 -6.40 14.01 -7.59
N LEU A 169 -7.06 13.15 -6.82
CA LEU A 169 -6.49 12.55 -5.61
C LEU A 169 -5.37 11.56 -5.97
N TRP A 170 -5.65 10.68 -6.92
CA TRP A 170 -4.70 9.71 -7.44
C TRP A 170 -3.41 10.37 -7.94
N GLU A 171 -3.51 11.39 -8.79
CA GLU A 171 -2.37 12.16 -9.29
C GLU A 171 -1.62 12.89 -8.17
N LYS A 172 -2.36 13.52 -7.24
CA LYS A 172 -1.78 14.30 -6.14
C LYS A 172 -0.89 13.44 -5.24
N TYR A 173 -1.32 12.23 -4.89
CA TYR A 173 -0.64 11.43 -3.88
C TYR A 173 0.31 10.38 -4.46
N THR A 174 0.07 9.91 -5.67
CA THR A 174 0.92 8.84 -6.27
C THR A 174 1.45 9.16 -7.65
N SER A 175 1.14 10.33 -8.22
CA SER A 175 1.53 10.71 -9.58
C SER A 175 1.14 9.64 -10.62
N GLY A 176 -0.05 9.06 -10.46
CA GLY A 176 -0.57 8.00 -11.32
C GLY A 176 -0.07 6.59 -10.97
N GLY A 177 0.64 6.40 -9.86
CA GLY A 177 1.07 5.09 -9.37
C GLY A 177 -0.11 4.21 -8.93
N ILE A 178 -0.02 2.90 -9.18
CA ILE A 178 -1.03 1.89 -8.81
C ILE A 178 -0.41 0.65 -8.13
N PRO A 179 -1.15 -0.07 -7.28
CA PRO A 179 -2.50 0.26 -6.81
C PRO A 179 -2.52 1.52 -5.93
N PHE A 180 -3.66 2.21 -5.95
CA PHE A 180 -3.93 3.37 -5.10
C PHE A 180 -5.17 3.05 -4.28
N ILE A 181 -5.03 3.05 -2.95
CA ILE A 181 -6.14 2.94 -2.02
C ILE A 181 -6.18 4.22 -1.19
N ASP A 182 -7.34 4.86 -1.16
CA ASP A 182 -7.64 6.01 -0.34
C ASP A 182 -8.74 5.63 0.66
N VAL A 183 -8.44 5.77 1.96
CA VAL A 183 -9.41 5.58 3.04
C VAL A 183 -9.82 6.96 3.57
N ALA A 184 -10.98 7.40 3.11
CA ALA A 184 -11.69 8.63 3.49
C ALA A 184 -10.85 9.92 3.39
N ASN A 185 -9.85 9.94 2.51
CA ASN A 185 -8.83 10.98 2.33
C ASN A 185 -8.11 11.31 3.66
N VAL A 186 -7.95 10.30 4.51
CA VAL A 186 -7.20 10.35 5.78
C VAL A 186 -5.94 9.49 5.69
N TYR A 187 -6.06 8.32 5.05
CA TYR A 187 -4.97 7.39 4.81
C TYR A 187 -4.86 7.09 3.31
N ILE A 188 -3.62 7.06 2.82
CA ILE A 188 -3.29 6.70 1.44
C ILE A 188 -2.30 5.55 1.45
N ASP A 189 -2.70 4.45 0.82
CA ASP A 189 -1.82 3.34 0.50
C ASP A 189 -1.45 3.40 -0.98
N ALA A 190 -0.15 3.56 -1.23
CA ALA A 190 0.41 3.69 -2.57
C ALA A 190 1.33 2.51 -2.86
N GLY A 191 0.96 1.69 -3.85
CA GLY A 191 1.66 0.47 -4.18
C GLY A 191 1.12 -0.74 -3.41
N SER A 192 1.81 -1.87 -3.53
CA SER A 192 1.42 -3.14 -2.91
C SER A 192 2.38 -3.49 -1.78
N THR A 193 1.82 -3.81 -0.62
CA THR A 193 2.56 -4.38 0.53
C THR A 193 2.78 -5.88 0.35
N VAL A 194 1.91 -6.53 -0.43
CA VAL A 194 2.03 -7.94 -0.78
C VAL A 194 2.98 -8.10 -1.95
N ASN A 195 3.97 -8.98 -1.81
CA ASN A 195 4.95 -9.24 -2.86
C ASN A 195 4.32 -10.09 -3.98
N PRO A 196 4.09 -9.55 -5.19
CA PRO A 196 3.51 -10.30 -6.31
C PRO A 196 4.34 -11.52 -6.76
N ALA A 197 5.64 -11.57 -6.43
CA ALA A 197 6.48 -12.74 -6.72
C ALA A 197 5.99 -14.02 -6.01
N LEU A 198 5.35 -13.88 -4.84
CA LEU A 198 4.79 -15.00 -4.09
C LEU A 198 3.56 -15.61 -4.79
N LEU A 199 2.90 -14.82 -5.63
CA LEU A 199 1.65 -15.16 -6.32
C LEU A 199 1.85 -15.47 -7.81
N SER A 200 2.93 -14.99 -8.42
CA SER A 200 3.18 -15.15 -9.86
C SER A 200 3.11 -16.63 -10.31
N GLY A 201 2.29 -16.87 -11.34
CA GLY A 201 2.07 -18.20 -11.91
C GLY A 201 1.34 -19.18 -10.99
N LYS A 202 0.80 -18.73 -9.85
CA LYS A 202 -0.07 -19.53 -8.96
C LYS A 202 -1.52 -19.41 -9.41
N ASN A 203 -2.40 -20.09 -8.69
CA ASN A 203 -3.86 -20.02 -8.89
C ASN A 203 -4.55 -19.69 -7.55
N TRP A 204 -5.84 -19.36 -7.61
CA TRP A 204 -6.63 -19.04 -6.41
C TRP A 204 -6.65 -20.18 -5.39
N THR A 205 -6.68 -21.43 -5.82
CA THR A 205 -6.64 -22.59 -4.91
C THR A 205 -5.38 -22.60 -4.07
N TYR A 206 -4.23 -22.27 -4.66
CA TYR A 206 -2.98 -22.10 -3.91
C TYR A 206 -3.14 -21.01 -2.84
N VAL A 207 -3.59 -19.82 -3.21
CA VAL A 207 -3.71 -18.68 -2.29
C VAL A 207 -4.69 -18.99 -1.16
N LEU A 208 -5.88 -19.46 -1.48
CA LEU A 208 -6.92 -19.80 -0.51
C LEU A 208 -6.44 -20.90 0.45
N ASN A 209 -5.78 -21.95 -0.06
CA ASN A 209 -5.23 -23.00 0.79
C ASN A 209 -4.08 -22.51 1.67
N THR A 210 -3.21 -21.64 1.15
CA THR A 210 -2.13 -21.03 1.94
C THR A 210 -2.70 -20.19 3.08
N LEU A 211 -3.69 -19.34 2.80
CA LEU A 211 -4.35 -18.51 3.82
C LEU A 211 -5.12 -19.33 4.87
N SER A 212 -5.73 -20.45 4.46
CA SER A 212 -6.46 -21.34 5.38
C SER A 212 -5.55 -22.22 6.24
N ASN A 213 -4.48 -22.77 5.66
CA ASN A 213 -3.72 -23.87 6.28
C ASN A 213 -2.36 -23.45 6.83
N ASP A 214 -1.78 -22.34 6.35
CA ASP A 214 -0.49 -21.85 6.80
C ASP A 214 -0.52 -20.32 7.03
N PRO A 215 -1.16 -19.86 8.12
CA PRO A 215 -1.26 -18.44 8.44
C PRO A 215 0.10 -17.78 8.73
N ASN A 216 1.17 -18.57 8.92
CA ASN A 216 2.52 -18.08 9.19
C ASN A 216 3.45 -18.10 7.96
N SER A 217 2.98 -18.61 6.81
CA SER A 217 3.73 -18.46 5.56
C SER A 217 3.97 -16.97 5.25
N THR A 218 5.03 -16.65 4.52
CA THR A 218 5.31 -15.26 4.11
C THR A 218 4.11 -14.62 3.42
N LEU A 219 3.47 -15.35 2.49
CA LEU A 219 2.29 -14.87 1.77
C LEU A 219 1.11 -14.56 2.72
N SER A 220 0.80 -15.49 3.63
CA SER A 220 -0.29 -15.27 4.59
C SER A 220 0.01 -14.11 5.51
N ARG A 221 1.26 -13.94 5.94
CA ARG A 221 1.66 -12.84 6.81
C ARG A 221 1.50 -11.49 6.12
N GLU A 222 1.95 -11.36 4.87
CA GLU A 222 1.80 -10.13 4.08
C GLU A 222 0.31 -9.80 3.84
N ILE A 223 -0.50 -10.77 3.44
CA ILE A 223 -1.94 -10.56 3.19
C ILE A 223 -2.67 -10.21 4.49
N TYR A 224 -2.50 -10.97 5.58
CA TYR A 224 -3.23 -10.68 6.82
C TYR A 224 -2.73 -9.40 7.51
N TYR A 225 -1.43 -9.11 7.46
CA TYR A 225 -0.89 -7.84 7.95
C TYR A 225 -1.59 -6.66 7.27
N THR A 226 -1.62 -6.68 5.94
CA THR A 226 -2.19 -5.61 5.13
C THR A 226 -3.69 -5.50 5.30
N ALA A 227 -4.40 -6.63 5.37
CA ALA A 227 -5.82 -6.63 5.69
C ALA A 227 -6.07 -6.00 7.06
N ASN A 228 -5.23 -6.27 8.07
CA ASN A 228 -5.32 -5.67 9.41
C ASN A 228 -5.00 -4.17 9.39
N LEU A 229 -4.05 -3.72 8.57
CA LEU A 229 -3.71 -2.31 8.37
C LEU A 229 -4.89 -1.55 7.76
N LEU A 230 -5.40 -1.97 6.60
CA LEU A 230 -6.60 -1.40 5.96
C LEU A 230 -7.82 -1.40 6.90
N THR A 231 -7.98 -2.47 7.69
CA THR A 231 -9.06 -2.54 8.68
C THR A 231 -8.90 -1.49 9.77
N ALA A 232 -7.68 -1.25 10.25
CA ALA A 232 -7.43 -0.23 11.25
C ALA A 232 -7.66 1.18 10.70
N GLU A 233 -7.25 1.46 9.46
CA GLU A 233 -7.54 2.74 8.80
C GLU A 233 -9.04 3.00 8.69
N ILE A 234 -9.82 1.99 8.28
CA ILE A 234 -11.28 2.08 8.24
C ILE A 234 -11.85 2.31 9.65
N CYS A 235 -11.40 1.56 10.66
CA CYS A 235 -11.86 1.74 12.05
C CYS A 235 -11.56 3.14 12.58
N ARG A 236 -10.47 3.78 12.15
CA ARG A 236 -10.10 5.14 12.57
C ARG A 236 -11.03 6.20 11.99
N VAL A 237 -11.60 5.98 10.80
CA VAL A 237 -12.49 6.94 10.14
C VAL A 237 -13.98 6.67 10.42
N ASP A 238 -14.40 5.42 10.59
CA ASP A 238 -15.80 5.07 10.92
C ASP A 238 -16.10 5.05 12.43
N GLY A 239 -15.29 5.73 13.24
CA GLY A 239 -15.51 5.82 14.69
C GLY A 239 -15.47 4.47 15.41
N ASN A 240 -14.60 3.54 14.97
CA ASN A 240 -14.38 2.22 15.56
C ASN A 240 -15.59 1.26 15.48
N SER A 241 -16.32 1.30 14.36
CA SER A 241 -17.45 0.40 14.09
C SER A 241 -17.18 -0.56 12.91
N PRO A 242 -17.61 -1.84 12.99
CA PRO A 242 -18.18 -2.51 14.14
C PRO A 242 -17.13 -2.90 15.19
N SER A 243 -17.52 -2.86 16.45
CA SER A 243 -16.68 -3.24 17.59
C SER A 243 -16.11 -4.66 17.48
N SER A 244 -16.86 -5.60 16.88
CA SER A 244 -16.40 -6.99 16.65
C SER A 244 -15.20 -7.10 15.71
N VAL A 245 -14.95 -6.08 14.88
CA VAL A 245 -13.82 -5.99 13.95
C VAL A 245 -12.75 -5.08 14.55
N CYS A 246 -13.12 -3.87 14.98
CA CYS A 246 -12.16 -2.85 15.39
C CYS A 246 -11.43 -3.18 16.69
N TYR A 247 -12.05 -3.94 17.60
CA TYR A 247 -11.39 -4.39 18.84
C TYR A 247 -10.65 -5.73 18.71
N GLN A 248 -10.41 -6.21 17.50
CA GLN A 248 -9.52 -7.35 17.29
C GLN A 248 -8.06 -6.94 17.55
N SER A 249 -7.29 -7.82 18.17
CA SER A 249 -5.96 -7.47 18.70
C SER A 249 -4.98 -6.91 17.68
N GLY A 250 -4.90 -7.49 16.47
CA GLY A 250 -4.05 -6.94 15.41
C GLY A 250 -4.56 -5.61 14.87
N VAL A 251 -5.88 -5.40 14.79
CA VAL A 251 -6.46 -4.12 14.36
C VAL A 251 -6.09 -3.02 15.36
N GLN A 252 -6.28 -3.25 16.66
CA GLN A 252 -5.88 -2.29 17.69
C GLN A 252 -4.37 -2.02 17.70
N THR A 253 -3.56 -3.05 17.40
CA THR A 253 -2.11 -2.90 17.26
C THR A 253 -1.77 -1.97 16.10
N MET A 254 -2.46 -2.10 14.96
CA MET A 254 -2.28 -1.21 13.81
C MET A 254 -2.85 0.19 14.07
N GLU A 255 -3.99 0.35 14.75
CA GLU A 255 -4.50 1.66 15.13
C GLU A 255 -3.52 2.43 16.03
N ALA A 256 -2.89 1.74 16.98
CA ALA A 256 -1.84 2.31 17.81
C ALA A 256 -0.61 2.73 16.97
N TYR A 257 -0.23 1.90 15.99
CA TYR A 257 0.82 2.22 15.03
C TYR A 257 0.49 3.49 14.22
N LEU A 258 -0.70 3.56 13.62
CA LEU A 258 -1.17 4.72 12.85
C LEU A 258 -1.22 6.01 13.69
N SER A 259 -1.52 5.90 14.99
CA SER A 259 -1.55 7.04 15.91
C SER A 259 -0.17 7.67 16.16
N HIS A 260 0.92 6.90 15.99
CA HIS A 260 2.28 7.44 16.13
C HIS A 260 2.64 8.42 14.99
N PHE A 261 2.15 8.21 13.77
CA PHE A 261 2.36 9.13 12.64
C PHE A 261 1.57 10.45 12.78
N GLN A 262 0.42 10.40 13.45
CA GLN A 262 -0.33 11.62 13.76
C GLN A 262 0.44 12.51 14.75
N ALA A 263 1.16 11.91 15.70
CA ALA A 263 1.88 12.64 16.76
C ALA A 263 3.19 13.30 16.29
N THR A 264 3.91 12.69 15.35
CA THR A 264 5.18 13.23 14.81
C THR A 264 4.97 14.47 13.93
N ASN A 265 3.86 14.54 13.20
CA ASN A 265 3.49 15.73 12.40
C ASN A 265 3.00 16.90 13.28
N VAL A 266 2.40 16.61 14.44
CA VAL A 266 1.98 17.65 15.39
C VAL A 266 3.17 18.21 16.18
N THR A 267 4.13 17.37 16.59
CA THR A 267 5.29 17.83 17.37
C THR A 267 6.27 18.69 16.56
N THR A 268 6.42 18.47 15.25
CA THR A 268 7.18 19.37 14.35
C THR A 268 6.50 20.75 14.20
N TYR A 269 5.17 20.79 14.18
CA TYR A 269 4.40 22.04 14.10
C TYR A 269 4.40 22.83 15.42
N VAL A 270 4.34 22.14 16.56
CA VAL A 270 4.40 22.77 17.90
C VAL A 270 5.82 23.26 18.20
N SER A 271 6.86 22.51 17.80
CA SER A 271 8.26 22.94 17.97
C SER A 271 8.59 24.20 17.15
N SER A 272 8.16 24.27 15.89
CA SER A 272 8.39 25.45 15.04
C SER A 272 7.66 26.70 15.55
N THR A 273 6.46 26.57 16.12
CA THR A 273 5.70 27.70 16.68
C THR A 273 6.16 28.12 18.08
N GLN A 274 6.63 27.20 18.94
CA GLN A 274 7.26 27.55 20.23
C GLN A 274 8.68 28.13 20.09
N LEU A 275 9.41 27.80 19.03
CA LEU A 275 10.71 28.42 18.76
C LEU A 275 10.56 29.87 18.28
N ILE A 276 9.49 30.21 17.56
CA ILE A 276 9.25 31.58 17.08
C ILE A 276 8.81 32.52 18.22
N SER A 277 8.04 32.04 19.20
CA SER A 277 7.64 32.87 20.36
C SER A 277 8.80 33.13 21.34
N ASN A 278 9.78 32.21 21.41
CA ASN A 278 10.96 32.35 22.26
C ASN A 278 12.17 33.03 21.58
N ALA A 279 12.16 33.19 20.25
CA ALA A 279 13.24 33.85 19.51
C ALA A 279 13.17 35.39 19.52
N VAL A 280 12.06 35.98 20.01
CA VAL A 280 11.87 37.44 20.08
C VAL A 280 12.64 38.08 21.25
N SER A 281 13.26 37.30 22.14
CA SER A 281 13.98 37.78 23.32
C SER A 281 15.48 37.42 23.38
N ILE A 282 16.09 36.97 22.27
CA ILE A 282 17.49 36.54 22.25
C ILE A 282 18.38 37.59 21.54
N PRO A 283 19.51 38.02 22.15
CA PRO A 283 20.41 39.00 21.52
C PRO A 283 21.03 38.49 20.21
N ASN A 284 21.25 39.41 19.27
CA ASN A 284 21.58 39.20 17.85
C ASN A 284 22.75 38.23 17.55
N SER A 285 23.62 37.94 18.51
CA SER A 285 24.75 37.00 18.34
C SER A 285 24.34 35.52 18.36
N ALA A 286 23.18 35.18 18.93
CA ALA A 286 22.70 33.78 19.00
C ALA A 286 21.70 33.40 17.90
N GLN A 287 21.13 34.37 17.17
CA GLN A 287 20.23 34.09 16.04
C GLN A 287 20.93 33.36 14.88
N PHE A 288 22.22 33.63 14.65
CA PHE A 288 23.00 32.99 13.57
C PHE A 288 23.27 31.50 13.80
N ALA A 289 23.33 31.05 15.06
CA ALA A 289 23.54 29.64 15.39
C ALA A 289 22.27 28.81 15.19
N ILE A 290 21.11 29.37 15.52
CA ILE A 290 19.80 28.74 15.32
C ILE A 290 19.46 28.64 13.83
N TYR A 291 19.77 29.67 13.03
CA TYR A 291 19.57 29.63 11.58
C TYR A 291 20.40 28.53 10.90
N ARG A 292 21.66 28.31 11.34
CA ARG A 292 22.50 27.22 10.82
C ARG A 292 21.99 25.84 11.20
N TYR A 293 21.45 25.68 12.41
CA TYR A 293 20.88 24.41 12.86
C TYR A 293 19.62 24.04 12.07
N LEU A 294 18.75 25.02 11.78
CA LEU A 294 17.53 24.82 11.01
C LEU A 294 17.78 24.52 9.52
N THR A 295 18.79 25.14 8.89
CA THR A 295 19.19 24.79 7.52
C THR A 295 19.74 23.36 7.43
N THR A 296 20.45 22.90 8.46
CA THR A 296 20.99 21.53 8.50
C THR A 296 19.89 20.47 8.61
N LEU A 297 18.75 20.79 9.25
CA LEU A 297 17.58 19.90 9.31
C LEU A 297 16.83 19.83 7.97
N HIS A 298 16.77 20.93 7.22
CA HIS A 298 16.18 20.94 5.87
C HIS A 298 16.99 20.11 4.87
N ASP A 299 18.33 20.09 5.01
CA ASP A 299 19.21 19.29 4.15
C ASP A 299 19.14 17.78 4.43
N VAL A 300 18.76 17.37 5.66
CA VAL A 300 18.56 15.95 6.02
C VAL A 300 17.26 15.40 5.42
N GLU A 301 16.23 16.23 5.28
CA GLU A 301 14.93 15.86 4.68
C GLU A 301 15.02 15.69 3.15
N LEU A 302 15.95 16.39 2.50
CA LEU A 302 16.27 16.20 1.07
C LEU A 302 17.07 14.92 0.80
N ALA A 303 17.81 14.41 1.79
CA ALA A 303 18.65 13.21 1.64
C ALA A 303 17.87 11.88 1.80
N SER A 304 16.68 11.91 2.39
CA SER A 304 15.81 10.74 2.59
C SER A 304 14.84 10.48 1.42
N ASN A 305 14.85 11.30 0.37
CA ASN A 305 13.99 11.15 -0.81
C ASN A 305 14.83 11.06 -2.12
N PRO A 306 15.13 9.86 -2.66
CA PRO A 306 16.08 9.71 -3.76
C PRO A 306 15.56 10.13 -5.15
N LEU A 307 14.35 10.67 -5.28
CA LEU A 307 13.76 11.02 -6.59
C LEU A 307 13.88 12.51 -6.97
N ALA A 308 14.48 13.37 -6.13
CA ALA A 308 14.57 14.80 -6.40
C ALA A 308 15.88 15.27 -7.07
N MET A 309 16.79 14.37 -7.49
CA MET A 309 18.01 14.78 -8.20
C MET A 309 17.84 14.80 -9.72
N ARG A 310 17.31 15.91 -10.24
CA ARG A 310 17.71 16.46 -11.55
C ARG A 310 17.59 17.98 -11.51
N GLU A 311 18.68 18.65 -11.11
CA GLU A 311 18.84 20.08 -11.37
C GLU A 311 19.10 20.34 -12.86
N PRO A 312 18.62 21.47 -13.41
CA PRO A 312 19.35 22.20 -14.43
C PRO A 312 20.25 23.27 -13.78
N THR A 313 21.52 23.19 -14.15
CA THR A 313 22.64 24.06 -13.78
C THR A 313 22.40 25.57 -13.97
N SER A 314 22.75 26.32 -12.91
CA SER A 314 23.44 27.62 -12.86
C SER A 314 22.93 28.83 -13.67
N ILE A 315 22.80 29.99 -13.01
CA ILE A 315 23.61 31.21 -13.26
C ILE A 315 23.42 32.21 -12.09
N LEU A 316 24.54 32.55 -11.46
CA LEU A 316 24.74 33.73 -10.60
C LEU A 316 24.81 34.99 -11.46
N GLY A 317 24.08 36.05 -11.10
CA GLY A 317 24.23 37.37 -11.72
C GLY A 317 23.43 38.46 -11.00
N GLN A 318 24.14 39.44 -10.47
CA GLN A 318 23.72 40.45 -9.48
C GLN A 318 22.73 41.52 -10.01
N PHE A 319 21.97 42.10 -9.08
CA PHE A 319 21.15 43.31 -9.20
C PHE A 319 21.99 44.56 -9.52
N HIS A 320 21.57 45.40 -10.50
CA HIS A 320 21.09 46.80 -10.34
C HIS A 320 20.80 47.50 -11.71
N PRO A 321 20.14 48.69 -11.76
CA PRO A 321 18.83 48.87 -12.40
C PRO A 321 18.83 49.47 -13.83
N THR A 322 17.62 49.45 -14.41
CA THR A 322 17.12 50.04 -15.67
C THR A 322 17.65 51.44 -16.02
N PRO A 323 17.73 51.83 -17.32
CA PRO A 323 16.53 52.44 -17.96
C PRO A 323 16.35 52.25 -19.49
N THR A 324 15.07 52.22 -19.88
CA THR A 324 14.44 52.71 -21.14
C THR A 324 14.94 52.37 -22.55
N SER A 325 13.94 52.03 -23.40
CA SER A 325 13.68 52.56 -24.76
C SER A 325 14.09 51.74 -26.02
N ILE A 326 13.04 51.33 -26.76
CA ILE A 326 12.82 51.49 -28.21
C ILE A 326 13.29 50.41 -29.23
N ARG A 327 12.28 49.91 -29.99
CA ARG A 327 12.20 49.40 -31.39
C ARG A 327 12.99 48.16 -31.86
N ARG A 328 12.18 47.13 -32.17
CA ARG A 328 11.98 46.40 -33.46
C ARG A 328 13.16 45.66 -34.16
N PRO A 329 12.83 44.61 -34.97
CA PRO A 329 13.63 43.41 -35.17
C PRO A 329 14.45 43.44 -36.47
N ILE A 330 15.34 42.45 -36.72
CA ILE A 330 15.62 41.85 -38.05
C ILE A 330 16.72 40.76 -38.01
N SER A 331 16.41 39.64 -38.69
CA SER A 331 17.24 38.69 -39.47
C SER A 331 18.42 37.89 -38.90
N SER A 332 18.23 36.56 -38.94
CA SER A 332 19.04 35.52 -39.61
C SER A 332 20.57 35.65 -39.67
N LEU A 333 21.26 34.59 -39.23
CA LEU A 333 22.43 34.06 -39.94
C LEU A 333 22.57 32.54 -39.72
N ARG A 334 22.56 31.82 -40.84
CA ARG A 334 23.02 30.43 -41.03
C ARG A 334 24.53 30.44 -41.31
N PHE A 335 25.10 29.22 -41.38
CA PHE A 335 26.47 28.80 -41.78
C PHE A 335 27.39 28.52 -40.56
N GLN A 336 28.16 27.44 -40.46
CA GLN A 336 28.42 26.29 -41.35
C GLN A 336 29.05 25.16 -40.52
N THR A 337 29.00 23.96 -41.08
CA THR A 337 29.55 22.66 -40.65
C THR A 337 31.07 22.61 -40.41
N ALA A 338 31.52 21.75 -39.47
CA ALA A 338 32.79 21.02 -39.59
C ALA A 338 32.83 19.71 -38.77
N ARG A 339 33.35 18.67 -39.45
CA ARG A 339 33.84 17.32 -39.08
C ARG A 339 34.43 17.25 -37.64
N GLY A 340 34.33 16.18 -36.85
CA GLY A 340 34.46 14.75 -37.15
C GLY A 340 35.76 14.24 -36.51
N VAL A 341 35.68 13.53 -35.36
CA VAL A 341 36.81 12.81 -34.74
C VAL A 341 36.30 11.49 -34.14
N ARG A 342 36.97 10.38 -34.50
CA ARG A 342 36.81 9.03 -33.93
C ARG A 342 37.94 8.74 -32.93
N TYR A 343 37.65 7.96 -31.89
CA TYR A 343 38.60 7.06 -31.18
C TYR A 343 37.80 5.81 -30.79
N SER A 344 38.04 4.64 -31.41
CA SER A 344 39.03 3.59 -31.11
C SER A 344 38.70 2.76 -29.84
N THR A 345 38.26 1.53 -30.10
CA THR A 345 38.12 0.37 -29.20
C THR A 345 39.47 -0.31 -28.90
N ILE A 346 39.59 -1.01 -27.76
CA ILE A 346 40.16 -2.38 -27.56
C ILE A 346 40.15 -2.74 -26.03
N PRO A 347 40.12 -4.04 -25.64
CA PRO A 347 39.31 -4.56 -24.53
C PRO A 347 40.12 -5.22 -23.38
N THR A 348 39.40 -6.01 -22.57
CA THR A 348 39.74 -7.27 -21.87
C THR A 348 40.17 -7.29 -20.39
N GLU A 349 39.50 -8.22 -19.70
CA GLU A 349 39.95 -9.12 -18.63
C GLU A 349 39.63 -8.84 -17.14
N THR A 350 38.72 -9.69 -16.65
CA THR A 350 38.49 -10.11 -15.26
C THR A 350 39.64 -10.99 -14.75
N PRO A 351 39.90 -10.99 -13.43
CA PRO A 351 40.07 -12.27 -12.76
C PRO A 351 39.33 -12.38 -11.41
N LEU A 352 38.87 -13.61 -11.16
CA LEU A 352 38.35 -14.15 -9.90
C LEU A 352 39.41 -14.13 -8.78
N LEU A 353 39.03 -13.72 -7.57
CA LEU A 353 39.69 -14.18 -6.34
C LEU A 353 38.70 -14.49 -5.20
N ARG A 354 39.02 -15.60 -4.53
CA ARG A 354 38.31 -16.35 -3.50
C ARG A 354 38.24 -15.65 -2.14
N ASN A 355 37.13 -15.90 -1.44
CA ASN A 355 36.96 -16.14 0.00
C ASN A 355 38.10 -15.72 0.96
N LYS A 356 37.83 -14.70 1.77
CA LYS A 356 38.23 -14.67 3.19
C LYS A 356 37.06 -14.18 4.05
N ARG A 357 36.68 -15.00 5.03
CA ARG A 357 35.79 -14.65 6.15
C ARG A 357 36.35 -13.46 6.93
N LEU A 358 35.49 -12.55 7.36
CA LEU A 358 35.67 -11.71 8.55
C LEU A 358 34.27 -11.36 9.09
N GLN A 359 34.02 -11.72 10.35
CA GLN A 359 32.88 -11.31 11.18
C GLN A 359 33.28 -10.08 12.04
N PRO A 360 32.30 -9.35 12.64
CA PRO A 360 32.36 -7.92 12.94
C PRO A 360 32.89 -7.58 14.35
N PRO A 361 33.28 -6.32 14.62
CA PRO A 361 32.43 -5.38 15.40
C PRO A 361 32.51 -3.94 14.81
N VAL A 362 31.60 -2.99 15.09
CA VAL A 362 31.61 -2.09 16.26
C VAL A 362 30.22 -1.46 16.39
N LEU A 363 29.55 -1.76 17.48
CA LEU A 363 28.29 -1.17 17.92
C LEU A 363 28.52 -0.80 19.40
N LEU A 364 29.23 0.31 19.66
CA LEU A 364 29.58 0.78 21.02
C LEU A 364 30.16 2.20 21.01
N SER A 365 29.44 3.19 20.45
CA SER A 365 29.88 4.61 20.55
C SER A 365 28.77 5.66 20.68
N TYR A 366 27.49 5.28 20.82
CA TYR A 366 26.38 6.25 20.94
C TYR A 366 25.62 6.17 22.26
N LEU A 367 26.29 5.75 23.33
CA LEU A 367 25.73 5.68 24.67
C LEU A 367 26.65 6.43 25.66
N ASN A 368 26.90 7.73 25.42
CA ASN A 368 27.61 8.60 26.38
C ASN A 368 27.35 10.12 26.20
N ILE A 369 26.23 10.54 25.59
CA ILE A 369 25.84 11.96 25.52
C ILE A 369 24.41 12.16 26.04
N PHE A 370 24.08 11.55 27.17
CA PHE A 370 22.77 11.76 27.82
C PHE A 370 22.83 11.82 29.36
N LEU A 371 23.99 12.14 29.95
CA LEU A 371 24.18 12.14 31.40
C LEU A 371 25.03 13.31 31.92
N GLU A 372 24.86 14.51 31.37
CA GLU A 372 25.53 15.71 31.90
C GLU A 372 24.72 17.02 31.79
N LEU A 373 23.38 16.95 31.94
CA LEU A 373 22.51 18.14 32.07
C LEU A 373 21.46 18.04 33.18
N THR A 374 21.79 17.36 34.28
CA THR A 374 21.08 17.53 35.56
C THR A 374 22.06 17.63 36.72
N GLN A 375 22.66 18.81 36.87
CA GLN A 375 23.06 19.40 38.16
C GLN A 375 22.72 20.89 38.14
#